data_AF-A0A165RZQ5-F1
#
_entry.id   AF-A0A165RZQ5-F1
#
_cell.length_a   1.000
_cell.length_b   1.000
_cell.length_c   1.000
_cell.angle_alpha   90.00
_cell.angle_beta   90.00
_cell.angle_gamma   90.00
#
_symmetry.space_group_name_H-M   'P 1'
#
loop_
_entity.id
_entity.type
_entity.pdbx_description
1 polymer ?
#
loop_
_entity_poly.entity_id
_entity_poly.type
_entity_poly.pdbx_seq_one_letter_code
_entity_poly.pdbx_strand_id
1 'polypeptide(L)'
;MVDTGSSDDSRNIVQRLGAKVFDFAWCDDFSAARNYSLEQASGDWIVVLDADEMIDPANWLRLRELVTTTERDAFFLSQHNYTNQRFEGGFVPTKQQTPSTRGFKGYKVHAIARLFRNSPAIRYRGHVHEVIDTSLSEEQYEVVNIVIHHHGEESPQRPKEVRQRSYLRLMEQDLDSDPSGRLYGTAASIRMHYLKD
;
A
#
# COMPACT_ATOMS: atom_id res chain seq x y z
N MET A 1 2.66 -13.38 -5.75
CA MET A 1 1.68 -12.43 -6.30
C MET A 1 0.31 -13.07 -6.25
N VAL A 2 -0.70 -12.35 -5.78
CA VAL A 2 -2.10 -12.70 -6.00
C VAL A 2 -2.61 -11.82 -7.15
N ASP A 3 -3.02 -12.44 -8.24
CA ASP A 3 -3.56 -11.76 -9.41
C ASP A 3 -5.08 -11.65 -9.29
N THR A 4 -5.62 -10.45 -9.53
CA THR A 4 -7.06 -10.18 -9.43
C THR A 4 -7.76 -10.08 -10.79
N GLY A 5 -7.13 -10.61 -11.85
CA GLY A 5 -7.66 -10.60 -13.21
C GLY A 5 -6.88 -9.69 -14.17
N SER A 6 -5.55 -9.66 -14.07
CA SER A 6 -4.72 -8.90 -15.01
C SER A 6 -4.86 -9.47 -16.43
N SER A 7 -5.04 -8.59 -17.41
CA SER A 7 -5.14 -8.95 -18.84
C SER A 7 -3.86 -8.65 -19.64
N ASP A 8 -2.81 -8.16 -18.98
CA ASP A 8 -1.53 -7.81 -19.59
C ASP A 8 -0.43 -8.84 -19.26
N ASP A 9 0.83 -8.51 -19.55
CA ASP A 9 1.97 -9.42 -19.37
C ASP A 9 2.43 -9.56 -17.91
N SER A 10 1.76 -8.90 -16.94
CA SER A 10 2.17 -8.88 -15.53
C SER A 10 2.42 -10.27 -14.97
N ARG A 11 1.52 -11.21 -15.28
CA ARG A 11 1.63 -12.62 -14.86
C ARG A 11 2.90 -13.29 -15.38
N ASN A 12 3.16 -13.18 -16.67
CA ASN A 12 4.31 -13.83 -17.29
C ASN A 12 5.62 -13.21 -16.82
N ILE A 13 5.64 -11.90 -16.55
CA ILE A 13 6.81 -11.20 -16.00
C ILE A 13 7.15 -11.78 -14.62
N VAL A 14 6.19 -11.82 -13.68
CA VAL A 14 6.49 -12.30 -12.32
C VAL A 14 6.83 -13.80 -12.27
N GLN A 15 6.22 -14.61 -13.15
CA GLN A 15 6.56 -16.04 -13.24
C GLN A 15 7.99 -16.25 -13.74
N ARG A 16 8.44 -15.48 -14.73
CA ARG A 16 9.84 -15.53 -15.22
C ARG A 16 10.85 -15.10 -14.15
N LEU A 17 10.44 -14.28 -13.19
CA LEU A 17 11.24 -13.91 -12.03
C LEU A 17 11.20 -14.95 -10.90
N GLY A 18 10.51 -16.08 -11.10
CA GLY A 18 10.42 -17.19 -10.13
C GLY A 18 9.38 -16.98 -9.02
N ALA A 19 8.50 -15.98 -9.14
CA ALA A 19 7.45 -15.76 -8.17
C ALA A 19 6.32 -16.78 -8.30
N LYS A 20 5.76 -17.22 -7.17
CA LYS A 20 4.49 -17.94 -7.15
C LYS A 20 3.36 -16.97 -7.49
N VAL A 21 2.46 -17.40 -8.38
CA VAL A 21 1.26 -16.66 -8.77
C VAL A 21 0.03 -17.45 -8.42
N PHE A 22 -0.91 -16.79 -7.75
CA PHE A 22 -2.20 -17.34 -7.37
C PHE A 22 -3.30 -16.46 -7.94
N ASP A 23 -4.38 -17.09 -8.38
CA ASP A 23 -5.57 -16.39 -8.87
C ASP A 23 -6.51 -16.07 -7.72
N PHE A 24 -7.11 -14.88 -7.76
CA PHE A 24 -8.18 -14.47 -6.88
C PHE A 24 -9.23 -13.70 -7.68
N ALA A 25 -10.47 -14.18 -7.70
CA ALA A 25 -11.54 -13.48 -8.41
C ALA A 25 -11.85 -12.16 -7.68
N TRP A 26 -11.76 -11.02 -8.38
CA TRP A 26 -12.11 -9.73 -7.82
C TRP A 26 -13.54 -9.73 -7.29
N CYS A 27 -13.72 -9.40 -6.02
CA CYS A 27 -15.01 -9.44 -5.31
C CYS A 27 -15.40 -8.08 -4.71
N ASP A 28 -14.86 -6.97 -5.26
CA ASP A 28 -15.07 -5.62 -4.71
C ASP A 28 -14.55 -5.47 -3.26
N ASP A 29 -13.56 -6.27 -2.85
CA ASP A 29 -12.92 -6.23 -1.52
C ASP A 29 -11.39 -6.37 -1.66
N PHE A 30 -10.66 -5.27 -1.41
CA PHE A 30 -9.19 -5.27 -1.39
C PHE A 30 -8.61 -6.08 -0.24
N SER A 31 -9.25 -6.05 0.95
CA SER A 31 -8.82 -6.84 2.10
C SER A 31 -8.90 -8.34 1.82
N ALA A 32 -9.95 -8.81 1.14
CA ALA A 32 -10.09 -10.22 0.79
C ALA A 32 -8.92 -10.71 -0.09
N ALA A 33 -8.58 -9.95 -1.13
CA ALA A 33 -7.45 -10.28 -2.00
C ALA A 33 -6.10 -10.26 -1.26
N ARG A 34 -5.89 -9.25 -0.39
CA ARG A 34 -4.67 -9.18 0.43
C ARG A 34 -4.59 -10.32 1.44
N ASN A 35 -5.66 -10.61 2.17
CA ASN A 35 -5.69 -11.68 3.16
C ASN A 35 -5.45 -13.04 2.51
N TYR A 36 -6.03 -13.30 1.32
CA TYR A 36 -5.70 -14.48 0.54
C TYR A 36 -4.21 -14.55 0.21
N SER A 37 -3.55 -13.42 -0.12
CA SER A 37 -2.10 -13.39 -0.33
C SER A 37 -1.30 -13.73 0.93
N LEU A 38 -1.77 -13.33 2.12
CA LEU A 38 -1.14 -13.68 3.40
C LEU A 38 -1.25 -15.18 3.68
N GLU A 39 -2.38 -15.82 3.33
CA GLU A 39 -2.57 -17.26 3.47
C GLU A 39 -1.63 -18.10 2.60
N GLN A 40 -1.18 -17.55 1.47
CA GLN A 40 -0.20 -18.22 0.60
C GLN A 40 1.25 -18.02 1.06
N ALA A 41 1.50 -17.12 2.02
CA ALA A 41 2.83 -16.81 2.51
C ALA A 41 3.26 -17.81 3.61
N SER A 42 4.48 -18.33 3.51
CA SER A 42 5.01 -19.34 4.45
C SER A 42 6.14 -18.83 5.35
N GLY A 43 6.55 -17.57 5.21
CA GLY A 43 7.59 -16.98 6.07
C GLY A 43 7.04 -16.55 7.41
N ASP A 44 7.89 -16.48 8.44
CA ASP A 44 7.51 -15.98 9.78
C ASP A 44 7.16 -14.48 9.77
N TRP A 45 7.70 -13.77 8.78
CA TRP A 45 7.47 -12.35 8.51
C TRP A 45 6.93 -12.16 7.11
N ILE A 46 6.01 -11.20 6.97
CA ILE A 46 5.43 -10.78 5.71
C ILE A 46 5.93 -9.38 5.41
N VAL A 47 6.41 -9.18 4.18
CA VAL A 47 6.57 -7.87 3.57
C VAL A 47 5.56 -7.75 2.45
N VAL A 48 4.70 -6.74 2.53
CA VAL A 48 3.71 -6.46 1.48
C VAL A 48 4.21 -5.29 0.65
N LEU A 49 4.12 -5.38 -0.68
CA LEU A 49 4.43 -4.29 -1.61
C LEU A 49 3.37 -4.25 -2.71
N ASP A 50 2.95 -3.06 -3.07
CA ASP A 50 2.12 -2.84 -4.25
C ASP A 50 2.99 -2.91 -5.53
N ALA A 51 2.36 -3.07 -6.70
CA ALA A 51 3.08 -3.32 -7.97
C ALA A 51 3.96 -2.13 -8.43
N ASP A 52 3.68 -0.94 -7.92
CA ASP A 52 4.39 0.32 -8.15
C ASP A 52 5.27 0.75 -6.96
N GLU A 53 5.54 -0.18 -6.03
CA GLU A 53 6.40 0.03 -4.87
C GLU A 53 7.74 -0.72 -4.97
N MET A 54 8.78 -0.14 -4.39
CA MET A 54 10.08 -0.78 -4.22
C MET A 54 10.73 -0.30 -2.93
N ILE A 55 11.19 -1.21 -2.08
CA ILE A 55 12.02 -0.83 -0.91
C ILE A 55 13.29 -0.15 -1.43
N ASP A 56 13.89 0.78 -0.67
CA ASP A 56 15.19 1.34 -1.03
C ASP A 56 16.34 0.33 -0.80
N PRO A 57 17.12 -0.06 -1.84
CA PRO A 57 18.19 -1.05 -1.74
C PRO A 57 19.14 -0.86 -0.56
N ALA A 58 19.36 0.39 -0.14
CA ALA A 58 20.19 0.74 1.01
C ALA A 58 19.62 0.23 2.35
N ASN A 59 18.36 -0.19 2.41
CA ASN A 59 17.69 -0.64 3.62
C ASN A 59 17.52 -2.17 3.73
N TRP A 60 18.00 -2.97 2.76
CA TRP A 60 17.84 -4.43 2.79
C TRP A 60 18.48 -5.06 4.03
N LEU A 61 19.71 -4.64 4.36
CA LEU A 61 20.41 -5.17 5.54
C LEU A 61 19.68 -4.80 6.84
N ARG A 62 19.22 -3.56 6.94
CA ARG A 62 18.46 -3.08 8.10
C ARG A 62 17.15 -3.85 8.27
N LEU A 63 16.43 -4.13 7.18
CA LEU A 63 15.20 -4.92 7.23
C LEU A 63 15.47 -6.33 7.76
N ARG A 64 16.55 -6.97 7.30
CA ARG A 64 16.96 -8.30 7.78
C ARG A 64 17.37 -8.32 9.24
N GLU A 65 18.11 -7.30 9.69
CA GLU A 65 18.48 -7.17 11.10
C GLU A 65 17.22 -6.99 11.97
N LEU A 66 16.32 -6.10 11.55
CA LEU A 66 15.10 -5.77 12.28
C LEU A 66 14.23 -7.00 12.60
N VAL A 67 14.00 -7.86 11.60
CA VAL A 67 13.17 -9.07 11.79
C VAL A 67 13.82 -10.14 12.68
N THR A 68 15.11 -10.01 12.99
CA THR A 68 15.86 -10.97 13.82
C THR A 68 16.07 -10.50 15.26
N THR A 69 16.01 -9.20 15.53
CA THR A 69 16.37 -8.62 16.84
C THR A 69 15.20 -8.02 17.60
N THR A 70 14.03 -7.95 16.97
CA THR A 70 12.86 -7.26 17.53
C THR A 70 11.91 -8.17 18.30
N GLU A 71 11.30 -7.58 19.34
CA GLU A 71 10.13 -8.13 20.04
C GLU A 71 8.80 -7.56 19.51
N ARG A 72 8.84 -6.68 18.50
CA ARG A 72 7.63 -6.10 17.88
C ARG A 72 7.00 -7.09 16.90
N ASP A 73 5.70 -6.92 16.68
CA ASP A 73 4.92 -7.71 15.74
C ASP A 73 4.79 -7.05 14.36
N ALA A 74 4.94 -5.72 14.28
CA ALA A 74 4.75 -4.97 13.05
C ALA A 74 5.61 -3.71 12.95
N PHE A 75 5.82 -3.25 11.73
CA PHE A 75 6.57 -2.05 11.43
C PHE A 75 5.88 -1.20 10.37
N PHE A 76 5.84 0.09 10.65
CA PHE A 76 5.45 1.11 9.70
C PHE A 76 6.70 1.62 9.00
N LEU A 77 6.73 1.48 7.68
CA LEU A 77 7.81 1.89 6.81
C LEU A 77 7.53 3.28 6.25
N SER A 78 8.59 4.00 5.86
CA SER A 78 8.51 5.34 5.29
C SER A 78 8.25 5.27 3.79
N GLN A 79 7.00 5.39 3.37
CA GLN A 79 6.62 5.41 1.96
C GLN A 79 6.79 6.81 1.36
N HIS A 80 7.68 6.92 0.39
CA HIS A 80 7.92 8.10 -0.42
C HIS A 80 7.00 8.07 -1.64
N ASN A 81 5.91 8.81 -1.57
CA ASN A 81 4.91 8.96 -2.61
C ASN A 81 5.35 10.06 -3.59
N TYR A 82 5.95 9.68 -4.71
CA TYR A 82 6.51 10.63 -5.67
C TYR A 82 5.42 11.44 -6.40
N THR A 83 5.63 12.76 -6.51
CA THR A 83 4.65 13.67 -7.11
C THR A 83 5.30 14.91 -7.72
N ASN A 84 4.62 15.51 -8.68
CA ASN A 84 4.97 16.80 -9.26
C ASN A 84 4.16 17.98 -8.69
N GLN A 85 3.23 17.70 -7.76
CA GLN A 85 2.34 18.68 -7.15
C GLN A 85 3.01 19.37 -5.96
N ARG A 86 3.69 20.48 -6.23
CA ARG A 86 4.56 21.18 -5.26
C ARG A 86 3.82 21.91 -4.13
N PHE A 87 2.53 22.17 -4.29
CA PHE A 87 1.76 23.01 -3.37
C PHE A 87 0.89 22.21 -2.39
N GLU A 88 1.00 20.88 -2.40
CA GLU A 88 0.30 20.05 -1.44
C GLU A 88 1.06 20.00 -0.10
N GLY A 89 0.32 19.91 1.01
CA GLY A 89 0.91 19.75 2.35
C GLY A 89 1.82 18.52 2.44
N GLY A 90 2.93 18.65 3.16
CA GLY A 90 3.91 17.56 3.35
C GLY A 90 4.83 17.30 2.15
N PHE A 91 4.83 18.17 1.13
CA PHE A 91 5.73 18.04 -0.03
C PHE A 91 7.21 18.22 0.36
N VAL A 92 8.02 17.23 0.03
CA VAL A 92 9.49 17.25 0.18
C VAL A 92 10.12 17.37 -1.21
N PRO A 93 10.88 18.43 -1.51
CA PRO A 93 11.51 18.59 -2.81
C PRO A 93 12.66 17.59 -3.02
N THR A 94 12.74 17.03 -4.23
CA THR A 94 13.87 16.20 -4.65
C THR A 94 15.11 17.07 -4.82
N LYS A 95 16.12 16.87 -3.97
CA LYS A 95 17.40 17.62 -4.05
C LYS A 95 18.31 17.15 -5.18
N GLN A 96 18.27 15.85 -5.49
CA GLN A 96 19.09 15.21 -6.52
C GLN A 96 18.27 14.16 -7.25
N GLN A 97 18.43 14.09 -8.57
CA GLN A 97 17.82 13.03 -9.36
C GLN A 97 18.59 11.72 -9.19
N THR A 98 17.86 10.66 -8.87
CA THR A 98 18.36 9.29 -8.70
C THR A 98 17.46 8.34 -9.50
N PRO A 99 17.85 7.07 -9.72
CA PRO A 99 16.97 6.09 -10.37
C PRO A 99 15.59 5.99 -9.71
N SER A 100 15.52 6.10 -8.38
CA SER A 100 14.26 6.06 -7.64
C SER A 100 13.42 7.32 -7.81
N THR A 101 14.01 8.50 -8.06
CA THR A 101 13.21 9.73 -8.20
C THR A 101 12.54 9.88 -9.55
N ARG A 102 12.96 9.14 -10.58
CA ARG A 102 12.33 9.09 -11.93
C ARG A 102 11.90 10.45 -12.51
N GLY A 103 12.66 11.52 -12.25
CA GLY A 103 12.33 12.87 -12.74
C GLY A 103 11.24 13.62 -11.94
N PHE A 104 10.66 13.01 -10.91
CA PHE A 104 9.69 13.68 -10.04
C PHE A 104 10.32 14.85 -9.28
N LYS A 105 9.54 15.92 -9.13
CA LYS A 105 9.94 17.17 -8.46
C LYS A 105 10.06 17.01 -6.95
N GLY A 106 9.38 16.03 -6.36
CA GLY A 106 9.41 15.74 -4.93
C GLY A 106 8.54 14.53 -4.59
N TYR A 107 8.29 14.37 -3.30
CA TYR A 107 7.46 13.29 -2.77
C TYR A 107 6.80 13.71 -1.46
N LYS A 108 5.80 12.95 -1.02
CA LYS A 108 5.26 13.01 0.35
C LYS A 108 5.70 11.77 1.12
N VAL A 109 5.84 11.92 2.43
CA VAL A 109 6.22 10.81 3.32
C VAL A 109 4.99 10.36 4.10
N HIS A 110 4.69 9.07 4.02
CA HIS A 110 3.63 8.43 4.78
C HIS A 110 4.20 7.21 5.52
N ALA A 111 3.87 7.07 6.80
CA ALA A 111 4.15 5.85 7.54
C ALA A 111 3.08 4.81 7.18
N ILE A 112 3.49 3.63 6.72
CA ILE A 112 2.56 2.58 6.28
C ILE A 112 3.01 1.21 6.77
N ALA A 113 2.09 0.44 7.34
CA ALA A 113 2.38 -0.88 7.87
C ALA A 113 2.62 -1.88 6.71
N ARG A 114 3.89 -2.26 6.49
CA ARG A 114 4.33 -3.07 5.34
C ARG A 114 5.22 -4.25 5.72
N LEU A 115 5.64 -4.34 6.99
CA LEU A 115 6.39 -5.48 7.53
C LEU A 115 5.73 -5.93 8.83
N PHE A 116 5.31 -7.18 8.92
CA PHE A 116 4.63 -7.70 10.11
C PHE A 116 4.74 -9.22 10.23
N ARG A 117 4.52 -9.75 11.43
CA ARG A 117 4.51 -11.19 11.70
C ARG A 117 3.44 -11.88 10.87
N ASN A 118 3.77 -13.04 10.31
CA ASN A 118 2.78 -13.91 9.70
C ASN A 118 1.94 -14.58 10.80
N SER A 119 0.90 -13.88 11.24
CA SER A 119 0.04 -14.32 12.35
C SER A 119 -1.43 -14.22 11.93
N PRO A 120 -2.29 -15.19 12.26
CA PRO A 120 -3.74 -15.08 12.07
C PRO A 120 -4.37 -13.84 12.71
N ALA A 121 -3.72 -13.25 13.72
CA ALA A 121 -4.18 -12.04 14.39
C ALA A 121 -4.01 -10.76 13.55
N ILE A 122 -3.10 -10.75 12.57
CA ILE A 122 -2.79 -9.56 11.76
C ILE A 122 -3.41 -9.74 10.38
N ARG A 123 -4.58 -9.13 10.16
CA ARG A 123 -5.34 -9.22 8.90
C ARG A 123 -5.82 -7.85 8.45
N TYR A 124 -5.90 -7.68 7.13
CA TYR A 124 -6.48 -6.49 6.51
C TYR A 124 -7.99 -6.45 6.75
N ARG A 125 -8.50 -5.23 7.01
CA ARG A 125 -9.93 -4.94 7.19
C ARG A 125 -10.32 -3.71 6.38
N GLY A 126 -11.58 -3.68 5.90
CA GLY A 126 -12.14 -2.63 5.05
C GLY A 126 -12.10 -3.01 3.57
N HIS A 127 -13.11 -2.63 2.80
CA HIS A 127 -13.22 -2.96 1.38
C HIS A 127 -12.21 -2.17 0.53
N VAL A 128 -11.78 -0.98 0.99
CA VAL A 128 -10.75 -0.13 0.37
C VAL A 128 -10.06 0.76 1.41
N HIS A 129 -8.81 1.16 1.15
CA HIS A 129 -7.93 1.77 2.17
C HIS A 129 -7.80 0.85 3.39
N GLU A 130 -7.65 -0.43 3.09
CA GLU A 130 -7.53 -1.50 4.04
C GLU A 130 -6.36 -1.27 4.99
N VAL A 131 -6.61 -1.45 6.28
CA VAL A 131 -5.62 -1.26 7.34
C VAL A 131 -5.41 -2.56 8.09
N ILE A 132 -4.15 -2.82 8.46
CA ILE A 132 -3.81 -3.85 9.46
C ILE A 132 -3.73 -3.26 10.87
N ASP A 133 -3.57 -1.94 10.97
CA ASP A 133 -3.33 -1.18 12.21
C ASP A 133 -4.42 -1.41 13.27
N THR A 134 -5.66 -1.64 12.86
CA THR A 134 -6.77 -1.92 13.79
C THR A 134 -6.60 -3.26 14.53
N SER A 135 -5.69 -4.12 14.07
CA SER A 135 -5.39 -5.40 14.69
C SER A 135 -4.16 -5.34 15.60
N LEU A 136 -3.52 -4.17 15.75
CA LEU A 136 -2.27 -3.97 16.48
C LEU A 136 -2.46 -2.93 17.59
N SER A 137 -1.90 -3.18 18.77
CA SER A 137 -1.73 -2.14 19.80
C SER A 137 -0.47 -1.30 19.55
N GLU A 138 -0.39 -0.11 20.16
CA GLU A 138 0.80 0.76 20.07
C GLU A 138 2.09 0.09 20.56
N GLU A 139 1.98 -0.92 21.44
CA GLU A 139 3.12 -1.69 21.93
C GLU A 139 3.58 -2.77 20.92
N GLN A 140 2.73 -3.15 19.98
CA GLN A 140 3.02 -4.21 19.01
C GLN A 140 3.74 -3.71 17.76
N TYR A 141 3.78 -2.39 17.53
CA TYR A 141 4.42 -1.85 16.33
C TYR A 141 5.47 -0.78 16.62
N GLU A 142 6.31 -0.54 15.61
CA GLU A 142 7.26 0.57 15.61
C GLU A 142 7.27 1.27 14.25
N VAL A 143 7.42 2.59 14.24
CA VAL A 143 7.64 3.36 13.02
C VAL A 143 9.14 3.45 12.75
N VAL A 144 9.59 2.93 11.61
CA VAL A 144 11.01 2.86 11.25
C VAL A 144 11.30 3.60 9.96
N ASN A 145 12.49 4.20 9.88
CA ASN A 145 12.96 4.82 8.65
C ASN A 145 13.58 3.79 7.70
N ILE A 146 12.73 2.90 7.16
CA ILE A 146 13.00 2.04 6.02
C ILE A 146 12.15 2.56 4.87
N VAL A 147 12.80 2.98 3.78
CA VAL A 147 12.15 3.70 2.70
C VAL A 147 11.50 2.73 1.71
N ILE A 148 10.25 3.03 1.32
CA ILE A 148 9.57 2.45 0.16
C ILE A 148 9.36 3.56 -0.86
N HIS A 149 9.90 3.39 -2.06
CA HIS A 149 9.64 4.25 -3.20
C HIS A 149 8.33 3.85 -3.84
N HIS A 150 7.35 4.77 -3.90
CA HIS A 150 6.04 4.53 -4.52
C HIS A 150 5.86 5.47 -5.72
N HIS A 151 5.70 4.86 -6.89
CA HIS A 151 5.60 5.53 -8.19
C HIS A 151 4.17 5.46 -8.72
N GLY A 152 3.20 5.94 -7.95
CA GLY A 152 1.78 5.97 -8.33
C GLY A 152 1.55 6.80 -9.60
N GLU A 153 1.77 6.19 -10.76
CA GLU A 153 1.59 6.81 -12.06
C GLU A 153 0.11 6.79 -12.44
N GLU A 154 -0.31 7.83 -13.17
CA GLU A 154 -1.63 7.87 -13.76
C GLU A 154 -1.60 7.05 -15.06
N SER A 155 -2.22 5.87 -15.02
CA SER A 155 -2.43 5.07 -16.22
C SER A 155 -3.44 5.78 -17.14
N PRO A 156 -3.09 6.05 -18.42
CA PRO A 156 -4.06 6.56 -19.40
C PRO A 156 -5.27 5.64 -19.57
N GLN A 157 -5.08 4.33 -19.37
CA GLN A 157 -6.12 3.30 -19.47
C GLN A 157 -7.07 3.30 -18.26
N ARG A 158 -6.63 3.84 -17.11
CA ARG A 158 -7.45 3.94 -15.90
C ARG A 158 -7.29 5.32 -15.24
N PRO A 159 -7.95 6.36 -15.80
CA PRO A 159 -7.84 7.73 -15.32
C PRO A 159 -8.11 7.84 -13.82
N LYS A 160 -7.43 8.79 -13.16
CA LYS A 160 -7.56 8.96 -11.71
C LYS A 160 -9.01 9.14 -11.26
N GLU A 161 -9.80 9.91 -12.00
CA GLU A 161 -11.22 10.13 -11.69
C GLU A 161 -12.01 8.80 -11.62
N VAL A 162 -11.84 7.92 -12.61
CA VAL A 162 -12.52 6.61 -12.63
C VAL A 162 -12.12 5.78 -11.42
N ARG A 163 -10.82 5.75 -11.08
CA ARG A 163 -10.33 5.04 -9.88
C ARG A 163 -10.94 5.59 -8.60
N GLN A 164 -10.94 6.91 -8.44
CA GLN A 164 -11.47 7.58 -7.23
C GLN A 164 -12.96 7.31 -7.07
N ARG A 165 -13.75 7.32 -8.15
CA ARG A 165 -15.18 6.95 -8.10
C ARG A 165 -15.39 5.48 -7.70
N SER A 166 -14.57 4.55 -8.21
CA SER A 166 -14.63 3.16 -7.75
C SER A 166 -14.31 3.02 -6.26
N TYR A 167 -13.32 3.75 -5.76
CA TYR A 167 -12.97 3.75 -4.34
C TYR A 167 -14.07 4.35 -3.48
N LEU A 168 -14.71 5.44 -3.91
CA LEU A 168 -15.82 6.03 -3.19
C LEU A 168 -16.97 5.03 -3.00
N ARG A 169 -17.36 4.31 -4.06
CA ARG A 169 -18.40 3.27 -3.98
C ARG A 169 -18.08 2.20 -2.93
N LEU A 170 -16.82 1.79 -2.81
CA LEU A 170 -16.39 0.81 -1.80
C LEU A 170 -16.35 1.42 -0.41
N MET A 171 -15.83 2.65 -0.25
CA MET A 171 -15.84 3.35 1.04
C MET A 171 -17.24 3.57 1.58
N GLU A 172 -18.22 3.90 0.72
CA GLU A 172 -19.62 4.09 1.11
C GLU A 172 -20.24 2.82 1.74
N GLN A 173 -19.71 1.62 1.44
CA GLN A 173 -20.12 0.38 2.09
C GLN A 173 -19.56 0.25 3.52
N ASP A 174 -18.43 0.91 3.81
CA ASP A 174 -17.73 0.85 5.09
C ASP A 174 -18.05 2.01 6.03
N LEU A 175 -18.58 3.14 5.53
CA LEU A 175 -18.77 4.39 6.29
C LEU A 175 -19.55 4.21 7.59
N ASP A 176 -20.63 3.42 7.56
CA ASP A 176 -21.48 3.17 8.73
C ASP A 176 -20.79 2.29 9.79
N SER A 177 -19.74 1.57 9.38
CA SER A 177 -18.98 0.62 10.20
C SER A 177 -17.59 1.13 10.61
N ASP A 178 -17.22 2.37 10.23
CA ASP A 178 -15.93 2.98 10.57
C ASP A 178 -16.03 3.87 11.84
N PRO A 179 -15.75 3.35 13.04
CA PRO A 179 -15.81 4.12 14.27
C PRO A 179 -14.71 5.20 14.35
N SER A 180 -13.69 5.14 13.49
CA SER A 180 -12.59 6.11 13.49
C SER A 180 -12.92 7.40 12.72
N GLY A 181 -13.96 7.36 11.88
CA GLY A 181 -14.33 8.48 11.01
C GLY A 181 -13.32 8.76 9.88
N ARG A 182 -12.27 7.94 9.74
CA ARG A 182 -11.17 8.14 8.79
C ARG A 182 -11.64 8.13 7.35
N LEU A 183 -12.61 7.27 7.01
CA LEU A 183 -13.11 7.15 5.64
C LEU A 183 -13.91 8.39 5.20
N TYR A 184 -14.53 9.12 6.13
CA TYR A 184 -15.36 10.29 5.81
C TYR A 184 -14.56 11.41 5.14
N GLY A 185 -13.37 11.72 5.63
CA GLY A 185 -12.53 12.78 5.06
C GLY A 185 -12.14 12.49 3.60
N THR A 186 -11.74 11.25 3.34
CA THR A 186 -11.38 10.83 1.98
C THR A 186 -12.59 10.76 1.07
N ALA A 187 -13.71 10.20 1.53
CA ALA A 187 -14.96 10.13 0.76
C ALA A 187 -15.50 11.53 0.40
N ALA A 188 -15.49 12.47 1.36
CA ALA A 188 -15.90 13.85 1.15
C ALA A 188 -14.99 14.56 0.12
N SER A 189 -13.67 14.36 0.23
CA SER A 189 -12.72 14.92 -0.74
C SER A 189 -12.97 14.38 -2.16
N ILE A 190 -13.24 13.08 -2.31
CA ILE A 190 -13.55 12.50 -3.61
C ILE A 190 -14.85 13.08 -4.18
N ARG A 191 -15.92 13.15 -3.37
CA ARG A 191 -17.18 13.78 -3.79
C ARG A 191 -16.96 15.20 -4.29
N MET A 192 -16.25 16.02 -3.51
CA MET A 192 -15.99 17.42 -3.86
C MET A 192 -15.22 17.61 -5.18
N HIS A 193 -14.26 16.73 -5.49
CA HIS A 193 -13.37 16.90 -6.64
C HIS A 193 -13.79 16.12 -7.89
N TYR A 194 -14.54 15.02 -7.73
CA TYR A 194 -14.78 14.06 -8.81
C TYR A 194 -16.25 13.73 -9.06
N LEU A 195 -17.17 14.24 -8.24
CA LEU A 195 -18.60 14.19 -8.51
C LEU A 195 -19.09 15.63 -8.72
N LYS A 196 -19.78 15.85 -9.84
CA LYS A 196 -20.58 17.05 -10.06
C LYS A 196 -22.01 16.68 -9.71
N ASP A 197 -22.72 17.58 -9.04
CA ASP A 197 -24.12 17.44 -8.65
C ASP A 197 -25.02 17.08 -9.85
#